data_AF-A0A948W1K6-F1
#
_entry.id   AF-A0A948W1K6-F1
#
_cell.length_a   1.000
_cell.length_b   1.000
_cell.length_c   1.000
_cell.angle_alpha   90.00
_cell.angle_beta   90.00
_cell.angle_gamma   90.00
#
_symmetry.space_group_name_H-M   'P 1'
#
loop_
_entity.id
_entity.type
_entity.pdbx_description
1 polymer ?
#
loop_
_entity_poly.entity_id
_entity_poly.type
_entity_poly.pdbx_seq_one_letter_code
_entity_poly.pdbx_strand_id
1 'polypeptide(L)'
;MSQEEWLPVGTPMPFEPGGRFKAAGVRSSFVDPGRALAGEARIVLADIPVDGREAQRLLPLGLRMQDPPMARVFVVNYGNAVYTESYNEASVILRVRSLLGSGGHVCWMVVDDDTALILGRDLLACPKKLADIRYEESDGGVSAGVTRRGTKVLSIEAEIMEAEPSPAPVYGEKAFNVGGPCQALLFNPVWCFRLGEVIHSSHSARGTITFEESAYDPLAAVVGRREVDGPLRVAHVDINRLCYMFPVGIAGPAWAMRTYDLRFH
;
A
#
# COMPACT_ATOMS: atom_id res chain seq x y z
N MET A 1 -4.00 22.22 -10.50
CA MET A 1 -3.69 20.83 -10.93
C MET A 1 -4.67 20.51 -12.04
N SER A 2 -4.20 20.64 -13.28
CA SER A 2 -4.91 20.23 -14.49
C SER A 2 -5.08 18.71 -14.52
N GLN A 3 -6.11 18.23 -15.23
CA GLN A 3 -6.41 16.82 -15.48
C GLN A 3 -5.13 15.99 -15.63
N GLU A 4 -4.90 15.07 -14.68
CA GLU A 4 -3.84 14.06 -14.82
C GLU A 4 -4.35 13.05 -15.84
N GLU A 5 -3.89 13.19 -17.08
CA GLU A 5 -4.10 12.20 -18.13
C GLU A 5 -3.31 10.95 -17.73
N TRP A 6 -4.02 9.89 -17.36
CA TRP A 6 -3.40 8.64 -16.95
C TRP A 6 -2.58 8.04 -18.10
N LEU A 7 -1.60 7.22 -17.75
CA LEU A 7 -0.70 6.63 -18.72
C LEU A 7 -1.34 5.38 -19.34
N PRO A 8 -1.16 5.15 -20.65
CA PRO A 8 -1.52 3.89 -21.25
C PRO A 8 -0.79 2.72 -20.58
N VAL A 9 -1.46 1.57 -20.51
CA VAL A 9 -0.87 0.28 -20.12
C VAL A 9 0.48 0.04 -20.83
N GLY A 10 1.46 -0.49 -20.11
CA GLY A 10 2.82 -0.73 -20.57
C GLY A 10 3.73 0.50 -20.55
N THR A 11 3.19 1.71 -20.30
CA THR A 11 4.00 2.92 -20.24
C THR A 11 4.60 3.07 -18.84
N PRO A 12 5.94 3.14 -18.71
CA PRO A 12 6.55 3.40 -17.41
C PRO A 12 6.22 4.81 -16.92
N MET A 13 5.94 4.94 -15.63
CA MET A 13 5.72 6.25 -15.00
C MET A 13 6.92 7.20 -15.24
N PRO A 14 6.71 8.36 -15.90
CA PRO A 14 7.77 9.29 -16.22
C PRO A 14 8.35 9.91 -14.95
N PHE A 15 9.65 10.21 -14.99
CA PHE A 15 10.38 10.81 -13.89
C PHE A 15 11.17 12.02 -14.37
N GLU A 16 11.03 13.14 -13.67
CA GLU A 16 12.02 14.21 -13.71
C GLU A 16 13.07 13.95 -12.62
N PRO A 17 14.37 13.82 -12.97
CA PRO A 17 15.42 13.55 -12.00
C PRO A 17 15.67 14.67 -11.01
N GLY A 18 15.19 14.49 -9.78
CA GLY A 18 15.56 15.29 -8.62
C GLY A 18 16.42 14.49 -7.63
N GLY A 19 17.75 14.63 -7.72
CA GLY A 19 18.69 14.30 -6.63
C GLY A 19 19.34 12.90 -6.66
N ARG A 20 20.67 12.86 -6.57
CA ARG A 20 21.49 11.63 -6.50
C ARG A 20 21.58 11.11 -5.06
N PHE A 21 21.22 9.84 -4.82
CA PHE A 21 21.64 9.09 -3.62
C PHE A 21 22.28 7.76 -4.03
N LYS A 22 23.27 7.30 -3.25
CA LYS A 22 24.15 6.18 -3.63
C LYS A 22 24.58 5.43 -2.35
N ALA A 23 24.21 4.14 -2.14
CA ALA A 23 25.01 3.13 -1.36
C ALA A 23 24.91 1.66 -1.86
N ALA A 24 26.06 0.98 -2.04
CA ALA A 24 26.37 -0.25 -2.82
C ALA A 24 25.79 -1.56 -2.27
N GLY A 25 25.10 -2.35 -3.10
CA GLY A 25 24.50 -3.65 -2.76
C GLY A 25 23.03 -3.70 -3.17
N VAL A 26 22.17 -3.05 -2.38
CA VAL A 26 20.79 -2.65 -2.75
C VAL A 26 20.80 -1.60 -3.88
N ARG A 27 21.94 -0.95 -4.10
CA ARG A 27 22.20 0.03 -5.16
C ARG A 27 21.95 -0.50 -6.57
N SER A 28 22.19 -1.78 -6.86
CA SER A 28 22.08 -2.24 -8.26
C SER A 28 20.63 -2.20 -8.73
N SER A 29 19.66 -2.62 -7.92
CA SER A 29 18.23 -2.58 -8.32
C SER A 29 17.60 -1.19 -8.20
N PHE A 30 18.17 -0.28 -7.38
CA PHE A 30 17.79 1.14 -7.41
C PHE A 30 18.42 1.92 -8.59
N VAL A 31 19.44 1.38 -9.25
CA VAL A 31 20.24 2.06 -10.30
C VAL A 31 20.16 1.37 -11.66
N ASP A 32 19.70 0.12 -11.71
CA ASP A 32 19.47 -0.63 -12.95
C ASP A 32 18.00 -0.46 -13.36
N PRO A 33 17.70 0.42 -14.32
CA PRO A 33 16.33 0.74 -14.71
C PRO A 33 15.61 -0.42 -15.42
N GLY A 34 16.25 -1.58 -15.60
CA GLY A 34 15.69 -2.76 -16.29
C GLY A 34 15.16 -3.88 -15.38
N ARG A 35 15.31 -3.82 -14.04
CA ARG A 35 14.87 -4.90 -13.13
C ARG A 35 13.91 -4.39 -12.06
N ALA A 36 12.70 -4.95 -12.02
CA ALA A 36 11.71 -4.62 -11.01
C ALA A 36 12.17 -5.00 -9.58
N LEU A 37 11.83 -4.17 -8.59
CA LEU A 37 12.01 -4.46 -7.16
C LEU A 37 11.09 -5.61 -6.71
N ALA A 38 9.87 -5.60 -7.22
CA ALA A 38 8.90 -6.69 -7.15
C ALA A 38 8.12 -6.68 -8.46
N GLY A 39 8.00 -7.84 -9.10
CA GLY A 39 7.37 -7.97 -10.40
C GLY A 39 6.31 -9.06 -10.40
N GLU A 40 5.61 -9.13 -11.52
CA GLU A 40 4.46 -10.02 -11.72
C GLU A 40 3.40 -9.84 -10.62
N ALA A 41 3.18 -8.61 -10.17
CA ALA A 41 2.28 -8.33 -9.05
C ALA A 41 0.82 -8.36 -9.51
N ARG A 42 0.07 -9.38 -9.08
CA ARG A 42 -1.38 -9.52 -9.30
C ARG A 42 -2.11 -8.94 -8.12
N ILE A 43 -2.82 -7.85 -8.33
CA ILE A 43 -3.45 -7.06 -7.26
C ILE A 43 -4.94 -6.92 -7.50
N VAL A 44 -5.74 -7.16 -6.46
CA VAL A 44 -7.12 -6.69 -6.36
C VAL A 44 -7.18 -5.53 -5.38
N LEU A 45 -7.77 -4.41 -5.77
CA LEU A 45 -7.82 -3.19 -4.97
C LEU A 45 -9.14 -2.42 -5.10
N ALA A 46 -9.46 -1.63 -4.08
CA ALA A 46 -10.56 -0.67 -4.10
C ALA A 46 -10.22 0.57 -3.30
N ASP A 47 -10.76 1.71 -3.72
CA ASP A 47 -10.80 2.91 -2.90
C ASP A 47 -12.18 2.99 -2.22
N ILE A 48 -12.20 2.82 -0.89
CA ILE A 48 -13.42 2.74 -0.07
C ILE A 48 -13.57 3.95 0.85
N PRO A 49 -14.80 4.39 1.18
CA PRO A 49 -15.02 5.37 2.22
C PRO A 49 -14.64 4.82 3.60
N VAL A 50 -14.18 5.69 4.48
CA VAL A 50 -13.80 5.35 5.86
C VAL A 50 -14.38 6.33 6.87
N ASP A 51 -14.39 5.95 8.15
CA ASP A 51 -14.70 6.89 9.23
C ASP A 51 -13.54 7.91 9.34
N GLY A 52 -13.80 9.14 8.90
CA GLY A 52 -12.78 10.19 8.87
C GLY A 52 -12.23 10.54 10.25
N ARG A 53 -12.99 10.35 11.33
CA ARG A 53 -12.54 10.65 12.69
C ARG A 53 -11.61 9.56 13.20
N GLU A 54 -11.97 8.29 13.01
CA GLU A 54 -11.13 7.17 13.41
C GLU A 54 -9.87 7.09 12.55
N ALA A 55 -9.98 7.26 11.23
CA ALA A 55 -8.84 7.31 10.31
C ALA A 55 -7.87 8.46 10.66
N GLN A 56 -8.37 9.65 10.99
CA GLN A 56 -7.51 10.80 11.33
C GLN A 56 -6.68 10.56 12.61
N ARG A 57 -7.12 9.72 13.54
CA ARG A 57 -6.37 9.38 14.77
C ARG A 57 -5.09 8.59 14.46
N LEU A 58 -5.08 7.84 13.36
CA LEU A 58 -3.95 7.04 12.91
C LEU A 58 -2.86 7.87 12.23
N LEU A 59 -3.16 9.11 11.85
CA LEU A 59 -2.23 9.96 11.13
C LEU A 59 -1.22 10.63 12.07
N PRO A 60 0.06 10.72 11.68
CA PRO A 60 1.03 11.56 12.37
C PRO A 60 0.70 13.05 12.19
N LEU A 61 1.32 13.89 13.02
CA LEU A 61 1.16 15.34 12.91
C LEU A 61 1.60 15.82 11.51
N GLY A 62 0.82 16.71 10.91
CA GLY A 62 1.09 17.27 9.58
C GLY A 62 0.41 16.54 8.43
N LEU A 63 -0.17 15.35 8.66
CA LEU A 63 -1.04 14.66 7.71
C LEU A 63 -2.51 14.84 8.09
N ARG A 64 -3.36 15.02 7.08
CA ARG A 64 -4.80 15.10 7.24
C ARG A 64 -5.48 14.17 6.25
N MET A 65 -6.63 13.62 6.62
CA MET A 65 -7.46 12.89 5.67
C MET A 65 -7.83 13.76 4.47
N GLN A 66 -7.97 13.14 3.29
CA GLN A 66 -8.62 13.76 2.15
C GLN A 66 -10.12 13.97 2.44
N ASP A 67 -10.72 14.86 1.65
CA ASP A 67 -12.17 15.07 1.63
C ASP A 67 -12.67 14.73 0.21
N PRO A 68 -13.51 13.69 0.05
CA PRO A 68 -14.04 12.81 1.11
C PRO A 68 -12.96 11.90 1.74
N PRO A 69 -13.18 11.40 2.98
CA PRO A 69 -12.26 10.48 3.65
C PRO A 69 -12.33 9.08 3.02
N MET A 70 -11.24 8.69 2.38
CA MET A 70 -11.12 7.43 1.64
C MET A 70 -9.90 6.63 2.10
N ALA A 71 -9.90 5.32 1.86
CA ALA A 71 -8.74 4.46 1.97
C ALA A 71 -8.64 3.52 0.76
N ARG A 72 -7.42 3.25 0.31
CA ARG A 72 -7.16 2.17 -0.63
C ARG A 72 -6.94 0.87 0.12
N VAL A 73 -7.70 -0.15 -0.22
CA VAL A 73 -7.52 -1.50 0.32
C VAL A 73 -7.10 -2.40 -0.82
N PHE A 74 -6.12 -3.25 -0.58
CA PHE A 74 -5.72 -4.24 -1.57
C PHE A 74 -5.20 -5.53 -0.95
N VAL A 75 -5.28 -6.60 -1.74
CA VAL A 75 -4.50 -7.82 -1.57
C VAL A 75 -3.74 -8.07 -2.88
N VAL A 76 -2.47 -8.42 -2.77
CA VAL A 76 -1.58 -8.62 -3.89
C VAL A 76 -0.80 -9.91 -3.71
N ASN A 77 -0.65 -10.67 -4.80
CA ASN A 77 0.34 -11.71 -4.95
C ASN A 77 1.50 -11.15 -5.77
N TYR A 78 2.71 -11.16 -5.22
CA TYR A 78 3.92 -10.86 -5.97
C TYR A 78 4.48 -12.15 -6.53
N GLY A 79 4.47 -12.30 -7.85
CA GLY A 79 5.03 -13.47 -8.53
C GLY A 79 6.57 -13.54 -8.45
N ASN A 80 7.24 -12.39 -8.27
CA ASN A 80 8.65 -12.34 -7.89
C ASN A 80 9.04 -11.07 -7.11
N ALA A 81 10.09 -11.19 -6.30
CA ALA A 81 10.76 -10.07 -5.68
C ALA A 81 12.28 -10.25 -5.72
N VAL A 82 13.03 -9.16 -5.63
CA VAL A 82 14.50 -9.21 -5.63
C VAL A 82 15.05 -10.05 -4.47
N TYR A 83 14.28 -10.19 -3.39
CA TYR A 83 14.70 -10.82 -2.13
C TYR A 83 13.90 -12.08 -1.75
N THR A 84 12.82 -12.41 -2.47
CA THR A 84 12.03 -13.64 -2.24
C THR A 84 11.35 -14.09 -3.54
N GLU A 85 11.06 -15.38 -3.65
CA GLU A 85 10.52 -15.99 -4.87
C GLU A 85 9.07 -15.57 -5.14
N SER A 86 8.19 -15.62 -4.14
CA SER A 86 6.82 -15.12 -4.24
C SER A 86 6.28 -14.92 -2.83
N TYR A 87 5.43 -13.92 -2.65
CA TYR A 87 4.78 -13.66 -1.38
C TYR A 87 3.48 -12.88 -1.60
N ASN A 88 2.58 -12.94 -0.63
CA ASN A 88 1.36 -12.16 -0.63
C ASN A 88 1.45 -10.98 0.36
N GLU A 89 0.76 -9.91 0.04
CA GLU A 89 0.64 -8.73 0.89
C GLU A 89 -0.80 -8.23 0.88
N ALA A 90 -1.26 -7.70 2.01
CA ALA A 90 -2.49 -6.95 2.09
C ALA A 90 -2.26 -5.64 2.82
N SER A 91 -2.96 -4.59 2.42
CA SER A 91 -2.74 -3.26 2.97
C SER A 91 -4.00 -2.42 3.00
N VAL A 92 -4.06 -1.51 3.98
CA VAL A 92 -5.00 -0.40 4.04
C VAL A 92 -4.19 0.90 4.06
N ILE A 93 -4.42 1.73 3.05
CA ILE A 93 -3.71 3.00 2.83
C ILE A 93 -4.70 4.15 2.91
N LEU A 94 -4.60 4.97 3.95
CA LEU A 94 -5.44 6.14 4.11
C LEU A 94 -5.08 7.19 3.06
N ARG A 95 -6.08 7.78 2.42
CA ARG A 95 -5.90 8.87 1.45
C ARG A 95 -5.72 10.18 2.21
N VAL A 96 -4.54 10.78 2.09
CA VAL A 96 -4.13 11.93 2.92
C VAL A 96 -3.69 13.13 2.08
N ARG A 97 -3.65 14.30 2.73
CA ARG A 97 -3.02 15.53 2.27
C ARG A 97 -1.96 15.99 3.27
N SER A 98 -0.91 16.58 2.73
CA SER A 98 0.14 17.27 3.46
C SER A 98 0.45 18.61 2.78
N LEU A 99 1.36 19.40 3.36
CA LEU A 99 1.91 20.59 2.69
C LEU A 99 2.65 20.25 1.38
N LEU A 100 3.06 18.99 1.21
CA LEU A 100 3.74 18.48 0.02
C LEU A 100 2.77 17.86 -1.00
N GLY A 101 1.46 17.99 -0.78
CA GLY A 101 0.40 17.48 -1.65
C GLY A 101 -0.28 16.22 -1.13
N SER A 102 -1.06 15.61 -2.03
CA SER A 102 -1.85 14.40 -1.77
C SER A 102 -1.02 13.11 -1.87
N GLY A 103 -1.42 12.08 -1.14
CA GLY A 103 -0.81 10.75 -1.22
C GLY A 103 -1.51 9.75 -0.29
N GLY A 104 -0.84 8.64 -0.01
CA GLY A 104 -1.27 7.59 0.90
C GLY A 104 -0.48 7.56 2.21
N HIS A 105 -1.12 7.19 3.32
CA HIS A 105 -0.45 6.78 4.56
C HIS A 105 -0.79 5.32 4.82
N VAL A 106 0.22 4.44 4.82
CA VAL A 106 0.00 3.02 5.11
C VAL A 106 -0.24 2.86 6.60
N CYS A 107 -1.50 2.63 6.99
CA CYS A 107 -1.88 2.49 8.39
C CYS A 107 -1.86 1.04 8.86
N TRP A 108 -2.04 0.09 7.94
CA TRP A 108 -2.02 -1.34 8.21
C TRP A 108 -1.49 -2.08 6.98
N MET A 109 -0.61 -3.05 7.22
CA MET A 109 -0.05 -3.89 6.17
C MET A 109 0.38 -5.23 6.76
N VAL A 110 0.09 -6.32 6.05
CA VAL A 110 0.50 -7.67 6.43
C VAL A 110 1.10 -8.40 5.25
N VAL A 111 2.03 -9.31 5.53
CA VAL A 111 2.71 -10.17 4.57
C VAL A 111 2.79 -11.59 5.10
N ASP A 112 3.02 -12.57 4.23
CA ASP A 112 3.26 -13.97 4.59
C ASP A 112 4.76 -14.38 4.55
N ASP A 113 5.65 -13.48 4.13
CA ASP A 113 7.10 -13.68 4.05
C ASP A 113 7.86 -12.77 5.05
N ASP A 114 8.84 -13.35 5.76
CA ASP A 114 9.59 -12.66 6.82
C ASP A 114 10.61 -11.65 6.27
N THR A 115 11.17 -11.92 5.11
CA THR A 115 12.14 -11.06 4.43
C THR A 115 11.43 -9.82 3.89
N ALA A 116 10.26 -10.00 3.28
CA ALA A 116 9.36 -8.92 2.87
C ALA A 116 8.92 -8.05 4.06
N LEU A 117 8.71 -8.66 5.23
CA LEU A 117 8.40 -7.96 6.47
C LEU A 117 9.56 -7.08 6.92
N ILE A 118 10.75 -7.65 7.09
CA ILE A 118 11.92 -6.95 7.63
C ILE A 118 12.30 -5.80 6.69
N LEU A 119 12.46 -6.08 5.40
CA LEU A 119 12.88 -5.07 4.43
C LEU A 119 11.84 -3.96 4.24
N GLY A 120 10.55 -4.30 4.23
CA GLY A 120 9.49 -3.30 4.11
C GLY A 120 9.42 -2.34 5.30
N ARG A 121 9.68 -2.85 6.52
CA ARG A 121 9.74 -2.02 7.73
C ARG A 121 10.97 -1.12 7.71
N ASP A 122 12.13 -1.68 7.40
CA ASP A 122 13.41 -0.99 7.54
C ASP A 122 13.68 -0.01 6.38
N LEU A 123 13.18 -0.29 5.18
CA LEU A 123 13.43 0.55 3.99
C LEU A 123 12.30 1.54 3.69
N LEU A 124 11.04 1.15 3.86
CA LEU A 124 9.87 1.96 3.44
C LEU A 124 8.99 2.42 4.61
N ALA A 125 9.41 2.11 5.85
CA ALA A 125 8.69 2.45 7.07
C ALA A 125 7.24 1.92 7.12
N CYS A 126 6.93 0.89 6.31
CA CYS A 126 5.61 0.27 6.27
C CYS A 126 5.36 -0.51 7.58
N PRO A 127 4.15 -0.46 8.15
CA PRO A 127 3.80 -1.15 9.40
C PRO A 127 3.58 -2.66 9.20
N LYS A 128 4.49 -3.36 8.49
CA LYS A 128 4.30 -4.76 8.13
C LYS A 128 4.27 -5.69 9.36
N LYS A 129 3.38 -6.67 9.32
CA LYS A 129 3.21 -7.77 10.29
C LYS A 129 3.00 -9.10 9.52
N LEU A 130 3.23 -10.25 10.17
CA LEU A 130 2.93 -11.55 9.55
C LEU A 130 1.43 -11.89 9.62
N ALA A 131 0.91 -12.51 8.56
CA ALA A 131 -0.43 -13.10 8.46
C ALA A 131 -0.44 -14.30 7.49
N ASP A 132 -1.48 -15.12 7.56
CA ASP A 132 -1.82 -16.08 6.49
C ASP A 132 -2.65 -15.34 5.45
N ILE A 133 -2.19 -15.31 4.20
CA ILE A 133 -2.81 -14.55 3.12
C ILE A 133 -3.01 -15.49 1.94
N ARG A 134 -4.22 -15.46 1.38
CA ARG A 134 -4.59 -16.20 0.17
C ARG A 134 -4.98 -15.22 -0.92
N TYR A 135 -4.54 -15.51 -2.13
CA TYR A 135 -4.91 -14.81 -3.34
C TYR A 135 -5.11 -15.87 -4.42
N GLU A 136 -6.32 -15.97 -4.94
CA GLU A 136 -6.70 -16.89 -5.99
C GLU A 136 -7.36 -16.08 -7.11
N GLU A 137 -6.76 -16.12 -8.30
CA GLU A 137 -7.28 -15.51 -9.52
C GLU A 137 -7.65 -16.65 -10.47
N SER A 138 -8.90 -16.65 -10.94
CA SER A 138 -9.45 -17.65 -11.85
C SER A 138 -10.16 -16.95 -13.01
N ASP A 139 -10.57 -17.72 -14.03
CA ASP A 139 -11.22 -17.16 -15.21
C ASP A 139 -12.53 -16.45 -14.84
N GLY A 140 -12.46 -15.12 -14.71
CA GLY A 140 -13.58 -14.23 -14.42
C GLY A 140 -13.62 -13.64 -13.01
N GLY A 141 -12.69 -13.98 -12.11
CA GLY A 141 -12.74 -13.42 -10.75
C GLY A 141 -11.51 -13.62 -9.89
N VAL A 142 -11.48 -12.88 -8.78
CA VAL A 142 -10.45 -12.95 -7.73
C VAL A 142 -11.11 -13.18 -6.38
N SER A 143 -10.63 -14.18 -5.64
CA SER A 143 -10.91 -14.37 -4.21
C SER A 143 -9.62 -14.15 -3.43
N ALA A 144 -9.67 -13.26 -2.45
CA ALA A 144 -8.53 -12.96 -1.60
C ALA A 144 -8.95 -12.89 -0.13
N GLY A 145 -8.07 -13.33 0.76
CA GLY A 145 -8.37 -13.40 2.19
C GLY A 145 -7.14 -13.25 3.06
N VAL A 146 -7.33 -12.65 4.22
CA VAL A 146 -6.29 -12.47 5.24
C VAL A 146 -6.79 -13.07 6.54
N THR A 147 -6.03 -14.00 7.08
CA THR A 147 -6.25 -14.57 8.42
C THR A 147 -5.07 -14.21 9.31
N ARG A 148 -5.36 -13.60 10.45
CA ARG A 148 -4.35 -13.24 11.43
C ARG A 148 -4.77 -13.73 12.81
N ARG A 149 -3.92 -14.55 13.43
CA ARG A 149 -4.16 -15.14 14.76
C ARG A 149 -5.51 -15.87 14.87
N GLY A 150 -5.89 -16.59 13.82
CA GLY A 150 -7.14 -17.35 13.76
C GLY A 150 -8.38 -16.54 13.41
N THR A 151 -8.28 -15.23 13.19
CA THR A 151 -9.38 -14.37 12.76
C THR A 151 -9.22 -13.98 11.29
N LYS A 152 -10.26 -14.16 10.47
CA LYS A 152 -10.30 -13.73 9.07
C LYS A 152 -10.55 -12.21 9.01
N VAL A 153 -9.51 -11.40 9.07
CA VAL A 153 -9.61 -9.94 9.23
C VAL A 153 -10.08 -9.20 7.96
N LEU A 154 -9.84 -9.79 6.79
CA LEU A 154 -10.18 -9.21 5.49
C LEU A 154 -10.56 -10.34 4.51
N SER A 155 -11.61 -10.13 3.73
CA SER A 155 -11.83 -10.84 2.46
C SER A 155 -12.25 -9.90 1.35
N ILE A 156 -11.88 -10.28 0.14
CA ILE A 156 -12.26 -9.61 -1.11
C ILE A 156 -12.74 -10.69 -2.06
N GLU A 157 -13.96 -10.52 -2.57
CA GLU A 157 -14.49 -11.30 -3.70
C GLU A 157 -14.75 -10.32 -4.84
N ALA A 158 -14.20 -10.58 -6.02
CA ALA A 158 -14.26 -9.68 -7.17
C ALA A 158 -14.57 -10.45 -8.47
N GLU A 159 -15.53 -9.94 -9.23
CA GLU A 159 -15.80 -10.35 -10.62
C GLU A 159 -15.07 -9.38 -11.57
N ILE A 160 -14.24 -9.93 -12.46
CA ILE A 160 -13.45 -9.16 -13.42
C ILE A 160 -14.34 -8.76 -14.59
N MET A 161 -14.31 -7.47 -14.93
CA MET A 161 -15.13 -6.86 -15.97
C MET A 161 -14.25 -6.36 -17.13
N GLU A 162 -14.47 -5.13 -17.57
CA GLU A 162 -13.83 -4.56 -18.76
C GLU A 162 -12.39 -4.14 -18.48
N ALA A 163 -11.54 -4.26 -19.51
CA ALA A 163 -10.17 -3.77 -19.47
C ALA A 163 -10.13 -2.23 -19.42
N GLU A 164 -9.22 -1.69 -18.61
CA GLU A 164 -8.96 -0.26 -18.49
C GLU A 164 -7.73 0.12 -19.33
N PRO A 165 -7.88 0.84 -20.44
CA PRO A 165 -6.76 1.13 -21.34
C PRO A 165 -5.78 2.16 -20.76
N SER A 166 -6.26 3.04 -19.89
CA SER A 166 -5.47 4.09 -19.24
C SER A 166 -5.79 4.15 -17.74
N PRO A 167 -5.24 3.20 -16.96
CA PRO A 167 -5.58 3.06 -15.55
C PRO A 167 -4.84 4.07 -14.67
N ALA A 168 -5.47 4.46 -13.57
CA ALA A 168 -4.80 5.26 -12.54
C ALA A 168 -3.65 4.47 -11.88
N PRO A 169 -2.58 5.12 -11.40
CA PRO A 169 -1.50 4.48 -10.66
C PRO A 169 -1.98 3.61 -9.47
N VAL A 170 -1.32 2.47 -9.23
CA VAL A 170 -1.51 1.65 -8.02
C VAL A 170 -0.59 2.19 -6.91
N TYR A 171 0.71 2.24 -7.18
CA TYR A 171 1.79 2.65 -6.28
C TYR A 171 2.46 3.97 -6.67
N GLY A 172 2.14 4.50 -7.86
CA GLY A 172 2.76 5.72 -8.42
C GLY A 172 2.46 7.01 -7.69
N GLU A 173 1.72 6.95 -6.58
CA GLU A 173 1.39 8.10 -5.75
C GLU A 173 2.41 8.35 -4.64
N LYS A 174 2.38 9.53 -4.02
CA LYS A 174 3.17 9.81 -2.82
C LYS A 174 2.71 8.90 -1.69
N ALA A 175 3.65 8.35 -0.93
CA ALA A 175 3.40 7.65 0.31
C ALA A 175 4.09 8.39 1.47
N PHE A 176 3.40 8.49 2.59
CA PHE A 176 3.87 9.13 3.81
C PHE A 176 3.86 8.09 4.94
N ASN A 177 5.00 7.51 5.29
CA ASN A 177 5.05 6.44 6.30
C ASN A 177 5.96 6.81 7.47
N VAL A 178 5.72 6.20 8.62
CA VAL A 178 6.41 6.54 9.87
C VAL A 178 7.27 5.38 10.33
N GLY A 179 8.53 5.62 10.72
CA GLY A 179 9.47 4.60 11.18
C GLY A 179 10.58 4.33 10.17
N GLY A 180 11.03 3.07 10.06
CA GLY A 180 12.07 2.67 9.09
C GLY A 180 13.45 3.23 9.40
N PRO A 181 14.19 3.80 8.43
CA PRO A 181 15.55 4.27 8.68
C PRO A 181 15.56 5.31 9.81
N CYS A 182 16.55 5.22 10.70
CA CYS A 182 16.69 6.13 11.86
C CYS A 182 15.47 6.12 12.81
N GLN A 183 14.71 5.02 12.89
CA GLN A 183 13.65 4.88 13.88
C GLN A 183 14.23 4.94 15.30
N ALA A 184 13.80 5.93 16.10
CA ALA A 184 14.08 6.00 17.52
C ALA A 184 12.77 5.82 18.30
N LEU A 185 12.78 5.00 19.36
CA LEU A 185 11.59 4.61 20.10
C LEU A 185 10.73 5.80 20.58
N LEU A 186 11.34 6.96 20.83
CA LEU A 186 10.64 8.15 21.29
C LEU A 186 10.13 9.06 20.15
N PHE A 187 10.84 9.12 19.02
CA PHE A 187 10.53 10.00 17.89
C PHE A 187 10.87 9.29 16.58
N ASN A 188 9.86 9.14 15.72
CA ASN A 188 9.99 8.39 14.48
C ASN A 188 9.89 9.35 13.28
N PRO A 189 10.80 9.30 12.30
CA PRO A 189 10.68 10.12 11.10
C PRO A 189 9.43 9.75 10.30
N VAL A 190 8.79 10.76 9.72
CA VAL A 190 7.78 10.61 8.67
C VAL A 190 8.49 10.74 7.34
N TRP A 191 8.47 9.69 6.53
CA TRP A 191 9.10 9.62 5.22
C TRP A 191 8.09 9.88 4.12
N CYS A 192 8.41 10.79 3.20
CA CYS A 192 7.72 10.92 1.93
C CYS A 192 8.51 10.16 0.87
N PHE A 193 7.86 9.23 0.19
CA PHE A 193 8.45 8.52 -0.94
C PHE A 193 7.43 8.31 -2.06
N ARG A 194 7.92 7.90 -3.22
CA ARG A 194 7.07 7.51 -4.36
C ARG A 194 7.70 6.33 -5.08
N LEU A 195 6.89 5.33 -5.38
CA LEU A 195 7.33 4.19 -6.18
C LEU A 195 7.06 4.47 -7.66
N GLY A 196 7.92 3.93 -8.52
CA GLY A 196 7.67 3.85 -9.96
C GLY A 196 7.07 2.49 -10.28
N GLU A 197 6.13 2.46 -11.21
CA GLU A 197 5.47 1.23 -11.63
C GLU A 197 5.27 1.17 -13.14
N VAL A 198 5.05 -0.04 -13.64
CA VAL A 198 4.53 -0.33 -14.99
C VAL A 198 3.30 -1.20 -14.81
N ILE A 199 2.16 -0.73 -15.32
CA ILE A 199 0.90 -1.49 -15.30
C ILE A 199 0.83 -2.26 -16.62
N HIS A 200 0.86 -3.59 -16.57
CA HIS A 200 0.81 -4.49 -17.73
C HIS A 200 -0.62 -4.82 -18.19
N SER A 201 -1.54 -4.87 -17.24
CA SER A 201 -2.97 -4.94 -17.51
C SER A 201 -3.74 -4.35 -16.32
N SER A 202 -4.92 -3.84 -16.61
CA SER A 202 -5.86 -3.35 -15.60
C SER A 202 -7.26 -3.65 -16.07
N HIS A 203 -8.10 -4.12 -15.16
CA HIS A 203 -9.48 -4.44 -15.41
C HIS A 203 -10.33 -3.85 -14.29
N SER A 204 -11.41 -3.19 -14.67
CA SER A 204 -12.48 -2.88 -13.74
C SER A 204 -13.03 -4.19 -13.17
N ALA A 205 -13.46 -4.15 -11.92
CA ALA A 205 -14.07 -5.28 -11.26
C ALA A 205 -15.24 -4.81 -10.38
N ARG A 206 -16.12 -5.72 -10.02
CA ARG A 206 -17.18 -5.46 -9.03
C ARG A 206 -17.14 -6.53 -7.97
N GLY A 207 -17.36 -6.15 -6.73
CA GLY A 207 -17.19 -7.09 -5.65
C GLY A 207 -17.51 -6.52 -4.30
N THR A 208 -17.18 -7.34 -3.31
CA THR A 208 -17.48 -7.10 -1.90
C THR A 208 -16.19 -7.25 -1.10
N ILE A 209 -15.96 -6.28 -0.23
CA ILE A 209 -14.87 -6.32 0.76
C ILE A 209 -15.49 -6.49 2.14
N THR A 210 -15.05 -7.51 2.87
CA THR A 210 -15.50 -7.78 4.25
C THR A 210 -14.35 -7.55 5.22
N PHE A 211 -14.60 -6.82 6.29
CA PHE A 211 -13.72 -6.59 7.43
C PHE A 211 -14.32 -7.23 8.67
N GLU A 212 -13.61 -8.15 9.30
CA GLU A 212 -14.04 -8.72 10.58
C GLU A 212 -13.41 -8.00 11.76
N GLU A 213 -14.10 -8.01 12.90
CA GLU A 213 -13.57 -7.46 14.14
C GLU A 213 -12.37 -8.26 14.62
N SER A 214 -11.28 -7.56 14.91
CA SER A 214 -10.06 -8.15 15.46
C SER A 214 -9.44 -7.21 16.48
N ALA A 215 -9.15 -7.75 17.67
CA ALA A 215 -8.47 -7.00 18.73
C ALA A 215 -7.06 -6.52 18.32
N TYR A 216 -6.43 -7.19 17.35
CA TYR A 216 -5.07 -6.89 16.90
C TYR A 216 -5.02 -6.17 15.55
N ASP A 217 -6.17 -6.12 14.86
CA ASP A 217 -6.31 -5.54 13.53
C ASP A 217 -7.68 -4.85 13.42
N PRO A 218 -7.92 -3.75 14.16
CA PRO A 218 -9.23 -3.11 14.28
C PRO A 218 -9.63 -2.31 13.02
N LEU A 219 -9.57 -2.95 11.85
CA LEU A 219 -9.87 -2.35 10.55
C LEU A 219 -11.35 -1.97 10.41
N ALA A 220 -12.25 -2.80 10.94
CA ALA A 220 -13.69 -2.55 10.94
C ALA A 220 -14.04 -1.20 11.61
N ALA A 221 -13.34 -0.82 12.67
CA ALA A 221 -13.52 0.48 13.34
C ALA A 221 -13.07 1.66 12.46
N VAL A 222 -12.02 1.50 11.64
CA VAL A 222 -11.53 2.54 10.73
C VAL A 222 -12.44 2.69 9.53
N VAL A 223 -12.90 1.57 8.96
CA VAL A 223 -13.83 1.58 7.82
C VAL A 223 -15.24 2.01 8.26
N GLY A 224 -15.61 1.74 9.50
CA GLY A 224 -16.92 2.03 10.07
C GLY A 224 -18.03 1.11 9.57
N ARG A 225 -17.67 0.06 8.80
CA ARG A 225 -18.59 -0.91 8.19
C ARG A 225 -17.90 -2.26 8.09
N ARG A 226 -18.66 -3.33 8.28
CA ARG A 226 -18.20 -4.70 8.13
C ARG A 226 -18.08 -5.11 6.66
N GLU A 227 -18.94 -4.57 5.81
CA GLU A 227 -19.03 -4.96 4.40
C GLU A 227 -19.13 -3.72 3.51
N VAL A 228 -18.40 -3.72 2.41
CA VAL A 228 -18.37 -2.65 1.43
C VAL A 228 -18.48 -3.25 0.03
N ASP A 229 -19.63 -3.07 -0.60
CA ASP A 229 -19.80 -3.33 -2.03
C ASP A 229 -19.32 -2.14 -2.85
N GLY A 230 -18.69 -2.40 -3.98
CA GLY A 230 -18.25 -1.30 -4.83
C GLY A 230 -17.52 -1.68 -6.10
N PRO A 231 -17.04 -0.66 -6.83
CA PRO A 231 -16.06 -0.85 -7.88
C PRO A 231 -14.74 -1.28 -7.26
N LEU A 232 -14.21 -2.38 -7.77
CA LEU A 232 -12.87 -2.89 -7.50
C LEU A 232 -12.05 -2.75 -8.79
N ARG A 233 -10.76 -3.03 -8.69
CA ARG A 233 -9.86 -3.12 -9.83
C ARG A 233 -8.91 -4.28 -9.64
N VAL A 234 -8.74 -5.06 -10.69
CA VAL A 234 -7.70 -6.09 -10.78
C VAL A 234 -6.63 -5.61 -11.73
N ALA A 235 -5.38 -5.56 -11.29
CA ALA A 235 -4.27 -5.10 -12.11
C ALA A 235 -3.08 -6.04 -12.04
N HIS A 236 -2.29 -6.03 -13.10
CA HIS A 236 -1.00 -6.70 -13.18
C HIS A 236 0.09 -5.64 -13.29
N VAL A 237 0.99 -5.57 -12.31
CA VAL A 237 1.90 -4.43 -12.16
C VAL A 237 3.30 -4.87 -11.76
N ASP A 238 4.31 -4.19 -12.28
CA ASP A 238 5.67 -4.25 -11.76
C ASP A 238 6.02 -3.00 -10.96
N ILE A 239 6.64 -3.18 -9.81
CA ILE A 239 7.22 -2.11 -9.00
C ILE A 239 8.68 -1.96 -9.39
N ASN A 240 8.99 -0.93 -10.15
CA ASN A 240 10.29 -0.84 -10.81
C ASN A 240 11.38 -0.20 -9.97
N ARG A 241 11.03 0.83 -9.18
CA ARG A 241 12.02 1.58 -8.40
C ARG A 241 11.40 2.46 -7.32
N LEU A 242 12.22 2.83 -6.34
CA LEU A 242 11.95 3.96 -5.46
C LEU A 242 12.40 5.25 -6.17
N CYS A 243 11.45 6.11 -6.54
CA CYS A 243 11.75 7.34 -7.27
C CYS A 243 12.45 8.39 -6.39
N TYR A 244 11.99 8.54 -5.15
CA TYR A 244 12.59 9.40 -4.13
C TYR A 244 12.15 8.95 -2.74
N MET A 245 12.93 9.31 -1.73
CA MET A 245 12.58 9.17 -0.32
C MET A 245 13.30 10.23 0.50
N PHE A 246 12.57 11.00 1.30
CA PHE A 246 13.14 12.04 2.18
C PHE A 246 12.27 12.26 3.42
N PRO A 247 12.84 12.68 4.55
CA PRO A 247 12.08 12.90 5.77
C PRO A 247 11.30 14.22 5.66
N VAL A 248 10.05 14.22 6.12
CA VAL A 248 9.11 15.35 6.01
C VAL A 248 8.43 15.72 7.32
N GLY A 249 8.75 15.01 8.40
CA GLY A 249 8.18 15.26 9.72
C GLY A 249 8.66 14.26 10.76
N ILE A 250 8.09 14.37 11.96
CA ILE A 250 8.37 13.49 13.09
C ILE A 250 7.04 13.08 13.73
N ALA A 251 6.90 11.81 14.07
CA ALA A 251 5.81 11.28 14.87
C ALA A 251 6.31 10.98 16.30
N GLY A 252 5.61 11.54 17.29
CA GLY A 252 5.93 11.38 18.70
C GLY A 252 5.18 10.25 19.41
N PRO A 253 5.36 10.12 20.73
CA PRO A 253 4.83 9.01 21.52
C PRO A 253 3.30 8.90 21.49
N ALA A 254 2.59 10.02 21.47
CA ALA A 254 1.12 10.01 21.40
C ALA A 254 0.60 9.33 20.13
N TRP A 255 1.27 9.53 18.98
CA TRP A 255 0.93 8.83 17.75
C TRP A 255 1.28 7.34 17.84
N ALA A 256 2.44 7.01 18.41
CA ALA A 256 2.88 5.62 18.57
C ALA A 256 1.88 4.82 19.42
N MET A 257 1.37 5.39 20.52
CA MET A 257 0.35 4.75 21.35
C MET A 257 -0.96 4.50 20.60
N ARG A 258 -1.42 5.45 19.77
CA ARG A 258 -2.67 5.30 19.01
C ARG A 258 -2.59 4.28 17.88
N THR A 259 -1.39 3.99 17.40
CA THR A 259 -1.15 3.09 16.25
C THR A 259 -0.53 1.77 16.67
N TYR A 260 -0.27 1.56 17.96
CA TYR A 260 0.51 0.44 18.46
C TYR A 260 -0.04 -0.91 18.00
N ASP A 261 -1.35 -1.12 18.16
CA ASP A 261 -1.98 -2.39 17.82
C ASP A 261 -1.90 -2.68 16.32
N LEU A 262 -2.19 -1.66 15.49
CA LEU A 262 -2.11 -1.79 14.03
C LEU A 262 -0.67 -2.04 13.54
N ARG A 263 0.36 -1.56 14.24
CA ARG A 263 1.76 -1.62 13.78
C ARG A 263 2.60 -2.75 14.36
N PHE A 264 2.26 -3.25 15.54
CA PHE A 264 3.13 -4.18 16.28
C PHE A 264 2.39 -5.40 16.82
N HIS A 265 1.11 -5.29 17.19
CA HIS A 265 0.36 -6.45 17.66
C HIS A 265 -0.17 -7.30 16.55
#